data_AF-E5YKA0-F1
#
_entry.id   AF-E5YKA0-F1
#
_cell.length_a   1.000
_cell.length_b   1.000
_cell.length_c   1.000
_cell.angle_alpha   90.00
_cell.angle_beta   90.00
_cell.angle_gamma   90.00
#
_symmetry.space_group_name_H-M   'P 1'
#
loop_
_entity.id
_entity.type
_entity.pdbx_description
1 polymer ?
#
loop_
_entity_poly.entity_id
_entity_poly.type
_entity_poly.pdbx_seq_one_letter_code
_entity_poly.pdbx_strand_id
1 'polypeptide(L)'
;MLHGTYRHMRSSMAKKSIFSSFIPAGVMLPLIMCTAPVFAASFDCENAGNSIEHAICDTTSLSALDSSLNESYQIAMSNLPTTQANELRTAQRNWIKQRNGCAANPERLESCLQKSMAQRDRELQEIAGQATSTLDNIIRGIPANPAIAAQKLALYRSPLASAWLVYLHQFEPSSQITDAEAAQRYQQAVKGLGSSWAGELLHDIEKDPATTKNSATLTLLRMTIEQNENHYREIINGKEREYAHCFIFKRQGKAAYDTFGALYGSSLDGNAPICSPQGDLFQRPAWKQLNDAMATIVDKASLDMGTIRSASYADWRMFDLHVTVSPRDFLKSEPNMTTANSPESEIQAWNDKEWPKQERDAVLNAANEARKTTAQWLVTEQHFTKTDAEKAANAIVQDWLTMRLNFIGESPLSDE
;
A
#
# COMPACT_ATOMS: atom_id res chain seq x y z
N MET A 1 -23.96 -17.93 -11.16
CA MET A 1 -23.55 -17.57 -12.54
C MET A 1 -23.32 -16.05 -12.59
N LEU A 2 -22.08 -15.60 -12.39
CA LEU A 2 -21.57 -14.22 -12.61
C LEU A 2 -20.11 -14.19 -12.08
N HIS A 3 -19.22 -14.95 -12.71
CA HIS A 3 -17.77 -14.96 -12.43
C HIS A 3 -16.96 -14.84 -13.75
N GLY A 4 -17.56 -14.26 -14.80
CA GLY A 4 -17.16 -14.50 -16.18
C GLY A 4 -16.62 -13.31 -17.00
N THR A 5 -16.34 -12.13 -16.43
CA THR A 5 -16.09 -10.94 -17.27
C THR A 5 -14.91 -10.07 -16.84
N TYR A 6 -13.80 -10.67 -16.41
CA TYR A 6 -12.50 -9.99 -16.36
C TYR A 6 -11.38 -10.75 -17.12
N ARG A 7 -11.74 -11.76 -17.93
CA ARG A 7 -10.79 -12.63 -18.67
C ARG A 7 -10.52 -12.21 -20.13
N HIS A 8 -10.93 -11.02 -20.58
CA HIS A 8 -10.91 -10.67 -22.01
C HIS A 8 -10.19 -9.37 -22.40
N MET A 9 -9.05 -9.07 -21.77
CA MET A 9 -8.11 -8.04 -22.30
C MET A 9 -6.64 -8.47 -22.25
N ARG A 10 -6.34 -9.73 -22.59
CA ARG A 10 -4.95 -10.18 -22.85
C ARG A 10 -4.89 -11.10 -24.06
N SER A 11 -5.08 -10.53 -25.25
CA SER A 11 -4.63 -11.18 -26.48
C SER A 11 -4.52 -10.14 -27.60
N SER A 12 -3.30 -9.72 -27.90
CA SER A 12 -2.78 -9.48 -29.26
C SER A 12 -1.55 -8.58 -29.18
N MET A 13 -0.38 -9.16 -28.94
CA MET A 13 0.84 -8.69 -29.59
C MET A 13 1.56 -9.90 -30.15
N ALA A 14 1.32 -10.11 -31.44
CA ALA A 14 1.95 -11.13 -32.24
C ALA A 14 3.47 -10.91 -32.28
N LYS A 15 4.18 -12.00 -32.01
CA LYS A 15 5.62 -12.22 -32.27
C LYS A 15 6.02 -11.65 -33.63
N LYS A 16 7.04 -10.79 -33.66
CA LYS A 16 7.92 -10.65 -34.83
C LYS A 16 9.35 -10.91 -34.41
N SER A 17 9.92 -11.91 -35.07
CA SER A 17 11.24 -12.47 -34.87
C SER A 17 12.26 -11.78 -35.78
N ILE A 18 13.48 -11.63 -35.26
CA ILE A 18 14.80 -11.64 -35.94
C ILE A 18 15.10 -10.48 -36.90
N PHE A 19 16.14 -9.70 -36.54
CA PHE A 19 17.35 -9.57 -37.36
C PHE A 19 18.56 -9.32 -36.43
N SER A 20 19.40 -10.35 -36.30
CA SER A 20 20.73 -10.29 -35.67
C SER A 20 21.68 -9.57 -36.61
N SER A 21 22.23 -8.42 -36.20
CA SER A 21 23.37 -7.79 -36.87
C SER A 21 24.60 -7.84 -35.97
N PHE A 22 25.63 -8.51 -36.49
CA PHE A 22 26.98 -8.60 -35.93
C PHE A 22 27.63 -7.20 -35.88
N ILE A 23 28.16 -6.81 -34.72
CA ILE A 23 29.08 -5.66 -34.60
C ILE A 23 30.43 -6.19 -34.09
N PRO A 24 31.56 -5.82 -34.72
CA PRO A 24 32.85 -6.43 -34.46
C PRO A 24 33.52 -5.91 -33.18
N ALA A 25 34.35 -6.77 -32.61
CA ALA A 25 35.15 -6.54 -31.41
C ALA A 25 36.03 -5.28 -31.49
N GLY A 26 35.78 -4.32 -30.60
CA GLY A 26 36.61 -3.13 -30.39
C GLY A 26 36.88 -2.90 -28.91
N VAL A 27 38.14 -3.13 -28.52
CA VAL A 27 38.88 -2.67 -27.33
C VAL A 27 38.05 -2.10 -26.17
N MET A 28 37.84 -2.92 -25.14
CA MET A 28 37.21 -2.52 -23.87
C MET A 28 38.25 -1.89 -22.94
N LEU A 29 38.23 -0.56 -22.83
CA LEU A 29 38.95 0.20 -21.80
C LEU A 29 38.10 0.17 -20.51
N PRO A 30 38.62 -0.28 -19.34
CA PRO A 30 37.82 -0.33 -18.12
C PRO A 30 37.72 1.08 -17.55
N LEU A 31 36.62 1.78 -17.87
CA LEU A 31 36.25 3.02 -17.20
C LEU A 31 35.73 2.64 -15.81
N ILE A 32 36.58 2.80 -14.80
CA ILE A 32 36.17 2.70 -13.39
C ILE A 32 35.28 3.92 -13.13
N MET A 33 33.98 3.79 -13.37
CA MET A 33 32.99 4.73 -12.88
C MET A 33 32.86 4.51 -11.37
N CYS A 34 33.59 5.30 -10.59
CA CYS A 34 33.22 5.56 -9.21
C CYS A 34 31.88 6.31 -9.23
N THR A 35 30.77 5.59 -9.21
CA THR A 35 29.47 6.16 -8.89
C THR A 35 29.46 6.47 -7.40
N ALA A 36 29.93 7.67 -7.02
CA ALA A 36 29.60 8.20 -5.72
C ALA A 36 28.05 8.30 -5.64
N PRO A 37 27.43 7.86 -4.54
CA PRO A 37 25.99 8.04 -4.38
C PRO A 37 25.68 9.54 -4.47
N VAL A 38 24.88 9.93 -5.47
CA VAL A 38 24.33 11.28 -5.57
C VAL A 38 23.30 11.41 -4.45
N PHE A 39 23.75 11.88 -3.30
CA PHE A 39 22.86 12.38 -2.27
C PHE A 39 22.38 13.75 -2.72
N ALA A 40 21.21 13.78 -3.36
CA ALA A 40 20.60 15.03 -3.75
C ALA A 40 20.07 15.74 -2.50
N ALA A 41 20.42 17.01 -2.36
CA ALA A 41 19.72 17.91 -1.45
C ALA A 41 18.24 18.03 -1.89
N SER A 42 17.39 18.68 -1.11
CA SER A 42 15.99 18.90 -1.50
C SER A 42 15.82 19.86 -2.70
N PHE A 43 16.92 20.33 -3.28
CA PHE A 43 17.02 21.19 -4.44
C PHE A 43 18.13 20.71 -5.39
N ASP A 44 18.12 21.26 -6.62
CA ASP A 44 19.10 20.93 -7.64
C ASP A 44 20.45 21.61 -7.34
N CYS A 45 21.43 20.79 -6.97
CA CYS A 45 22.78 21.23 -6.63
C CYS A 45 23.54 21.86 -7.81
N GLU A 46 23.18 21.54 -9.07
CA GLU A 46 23.79 22.19 -10.23
C GLU A 46 23.39 23.67 -10.34
N ASN A 47 22.28 24.04 -9.70
CA ASN A 47 21.73 25.38 -9.66
C ASN A 47 21.98 26.11 -8.31
N ALA A 48 22.90 25.60 -7.49
CA ALA A 48 23.29 26.26 -6.24
C ALA A 48 23.84 27.68 -6.53
N GLY A 49 23.21 28.69 -5.95
CA GLY A 49 23.47 30.10 -6.26
C GLY A 49 24.16 30.89 -5.14
N ASN A 50 24.36 30.28 -3.97
CA ASN A 50 25.00 30.94 -2.83
C ASN A 50 25.87 29.99 -1.99
N SER A 51 26.70 30.54 -1.11
CA SER A 51 27.65 29.78 -0.29
C SER A 51 26.97 28.77 0.65
N ILE A 52 25.73 29.00 1.06
CA ILE A 52 24.98 28.06 1.90
C ILE A 52 24.57 26.84 1.07
N GLU A 53 24.02 27.07 -0.12
CA GLU A 53 23.60 25.99 -1.03
C GLU A 53 24.79 25.16 -1.50
N HIS A 54 25.91 25.79 -1.85
CA HIS A 54 27.16 25.06 -2.14
C HIS A 54 27.61 24.21 -0.94
N ALA A 55 27.64 24.76 0.27
CA ALA A 55 28.03 24.00 1.45
C ALA A 55 27.11 22.79 1.70
N ILE A 56 25.79 22.93 1.46
CA ILE A 56 24.84 21.82 1.58
C ILE A 56 25.12 20.76 0.52
N CYS A 57 25.36 21.16 -0.73
CA CYS A 57 25.62 20.24 -1.84
C CYS A 57 26.97 19.52 -1.74
N ASP A 58 28.01 20.22 -1.30
CA ASP A 58 29.38 19.70 -1.21
C ASP A 58 29.58 18.78 0.02
N THR A 59 28.68 18.86 1.00
CA THR A 59 28.78 18.11 2.26
C THR A 59 27.68 17.07 2.37
N THR A 60 28.04 15.78 2.28
CA THR A 60 27.08 14.66 2.31
C THR A 60 26.13 14.70 3.51
N SER A 61 26.63 15.01 4.72
CA SER A 61 25.79 15.07 5.92
C SER A 61 24.80 16.23 5.89
N LEU A 62 25.14 17.37 5.27
CA LEU A 62 24.24 18.51 5.13
C LEU A 62 23.18 18.24 4.04
N SER A 63 23.56 17.63 2.92
CA SER A 63 22.63 17.21 1.86
C SER A 63 21.57 16.24 2.40
N ALA A 64 22.01 15.18 3.11
CA ALA A 64 21.08 14.22 3.72
C ALA A 64 20.13 14.90 4.73
N LEU A 65 20.65 15.84 5.51
CA LEU A 65 19.87 16.57 6.50
C LEU A 65 18.88 17.56 5.88
N ASP A 66 19.25 18.20 4.78
CA ASP A 66 18.35 19.06 4.00
C ASP A 66 17.17 18.25 3.45
N SER A 67 17.43 17.06 2.91
CA SER A 67 16.41 16.15 2.41
C SER A 67 15.47 15.66 3.53
N SER A 68 16.00 15.21 4.67
CA SER A 68 15.20 14.81 5.85
C SER A 68 14.31 15.95 6.37
N LEU A 69 14.88 17.15 6.45
CA LEU A 69 14.19 18.33 6.95
C LEU A 69 13.05 18.75 6.01
N ASN A 70 13.29 18.72 4.70
CA ASN A 70 12.25 18.99 3.70
C ASN A 70 11.15 17.93 3.75
N GLU A 71 11.50 16.65 3.86
CA GLU A 71 10.53 15.56 3.99
C GLU A 71 9.61 15.78 5.19
N SER A 72 10.19 15.97 6.38
CA SER A 72 9.44 16.23 7.62
C SER A 72 8.56 17.48 7.53
N TYR A 73 9.05 18.54 6.88
CA TYR A 73 8.25 19.74 6.62
C TYR A 73 7.05 19.44 5.72
N GLN A 74 7.20 18.66 4.65
CA GLN A 74 6.07 18.31 3.77
C GLN A 74 5.01 17.47 4.51
N ILE A 75 5.43 16.50 5.34
CA ILE A 75 4.52 15.71 6.20
C ILE A 75 3.71 16.62 7.11
N ALA A 76 4.40 17.49 7.86
CA ALA A 76 3.74 18.40 8.76
C ALA A 76 2.75 19.30 8.00
N MET A 77 3.13 19.83 6.85
CA MET A 77 2.27 20.69 6.03
C MET A 77 1.03 19.97 5.49
N SER A 78 1.10 18.66 5.18
CA SER A 78 -0.04 17.87 4.71
C SER A 78 -0.98 17.44 5.85
N ASN A 79 -0.43 17.26 7.05
CA ASN A 79 -1.16 16.71 8.21
C ASN A 79 -1.50 17.76 9.29
N LEU A 80 -1.23 19.04 9.07
CA LEU A 80 -1.65 20.13 9.97
C LEU A 80 -2.96 20.77 9.51
N PRO A 81 -3.81 21.23 10.45
CA PRO A 81 -4.90 22.15 10.15
C PRO A 81 -4.36 23.42 9.46
N THR A 82 -5.20 24.04 8.62
CA THR A 82 -4.82 25.19 7.78
C THR A 82 -4.09 26.30 8.53
N THR A 83 -4.58 26.66 9.73
CA THR A 83 -3.99 27.72 10.54
C THR A 83 -2.57 27.37 10.98
N GLN A 84 -2.38 26.16 11.54
CA GLN A 84 -1.08 25.69 12.02
C GLN A 84 -0.10 25.49 10.86
N ALA A 85 -0.57 25.01 9.71
CA ALA A 85 0.25 24.91 8.50
C ALA A 85 0.78 26.30 8.03
N ASN A 86 -0.04 27.35 8.14
CA ASN A 86 0.39 28.71 7.80
C ASN A 86 1.42 29.28 8.80
N GLU A 87 1.25 28.98 10.09
CA GLU A 87 2.21 29.31 11.14
C GLU A 87 3.54 28.60 10.89
N LEU A 88 3.51 27.29 10.61
CA LEU A 88 4.69 26.50 10.30
C LEU A 88 5.42 27.03 9.05
N ARG A 89 4.70 27.37 7.98
CA ARG A 89 5.28 27.98 6.78
C ARG A 89 6.01 29.29 7.10
N THR A 90 5.43 30.10 7.98
CA THR A 90 6.05 31.38 8.41
C THR A 90 7.29 31.12 9.25
N ALA A 91 7.22 30.20 10.20
CA ALA A 91 8.35 29.78 11.03
C ALA A 91 9.49 29.22 10.16
N GLN A 92 9.19 28.41 9.16
CA GLN A 92 10.17 27.83 8.25
C GLN A 92 10.90 28.90 7.43
N ARG A 93 10.18 29.90 6.90
CA ARG A 93 10.79 31.04 6.18
C ARG A 93 11.70 31.86 7.08
N ASN A 94 11.31 32.09 8.33
CA ASN A 94 12.13 32.82 9.29
C ASN A 94 13.37 32.01 9.68
N TRP A 95 13.24 30.71 9.87
CA TRP A 95 14.36 29.81 10.13
C TRP A 95 15.37 29.80 8.98
N ILE A 96 14.93 29.75 7.71
CA ILE A 96 15.84 29.82 6.55
C ILE A 96 16.67 31.11 6.57
N LYS A 97 16.07 32.27 6.93
CA LYS A 97 16.80 33.53 7.07
C LYS A 97 17.85 33.46 8.18
N GLN A 98 17.51 32.84 9.31
CA GLN A 98 18.44 32.65 10.43
C GLN A 98 19.60 31.72 10.05
N ARG A 99 19.30 30.57 9.41
CA ARG A 99 20.29 29.61 8.88
C ARG A 99 21.25 30.29 7.92
N ASN A 100 20.76 31.13 7.01
CA ASN A 100 21.60 31.84 6.05
C ASN A 100 22.57 32.83 6.72
N GLY A 101 22.31 33.24 7.96
CA GLY A 101 23.26 34.01 8.78
C GLY A 101 24.59 33.28 9.06
N CYS A 102 24.64 31.94 8.90
CA CYS A 102 25.88 31.18 9.00
C CYS A 102 26.97 31.64 8.01
N ALA A 103 26.57 32.23 6.86
CA ALA A 103 27.50 32.77 5.87
C ALA A 103 28.35 33.94 6.41
N ALA A 104 27.97 34.55 7.55
CA ALA A 104 28.74 35.62 8.17
C ALA A 104 30.10 35.16 8.74
N ASN A 105 30.32 33.85 8.90
CA ASN A 105 31.60 33.29 9.33
C ASN A 105 31.97 32.08 8.46
N PRO A 106 32.66 32.29 7.31
CA PRO A 106 33.00 31.22 6.37
C PRO A 106 33.77 30.05 6.98
N GLU A 107 34.68 30.32 7.93
CA GLU A 107 35.48 29.29 8.61
C GLU A 107 34.64 28.33 9.46
N ARG A 108 33.43 28.75 9.86
CA ARG A 108 32.51 27.95 10.69
C ARG A 108 31.24 27.56 9.95
N LEU A 109 31.15 27.83 8.66
CA LEU A 109 29.93 27.69 7.85
C LEU A 109 29.29 26.31 8.02
N GLU A 110 30.05 25.25 7.75
CA GLU A 110 29.57 23.87 7.83
C GLU A 110 29.07 23.51 9.25
N SER A 111 29.87 23.80 10.28
CA SER A 111 29.50 23.51 11.69
C SER A 111 28.25 24.29 12.15
N CYS A 112 28.09 25.53 11.65
CA CYS A 112 26.92 26.37 11.92
C CYS A 112 25.67 25.78 11.24
N LEU A 113 25.78 25.40 9.96
CA LEU A 113 24.71 24.76 9.20
C LEU A 113 24.31 23.43 9.83
N GLN A 114 25.27 22.57 10.14
CA GLN A 114 25.03 21.27 10.75
C GLN A 114 24.23 21.41 12.04
N LYS A 115 24.62 22.35 12.93
CA LYS A 115 23.89 22.59 14.18
C LYS A 115 22.48 23.13 13.94
N SER A 116 22.33 24.15 13.09
CA SER A 116 21.05 24.80 12.81
C SER A 116 20.05 23.85 12.13
N MET A 117 20.52 23.10 11.13
CA MET A 117 19.70 22.15 10.38
C MET A 117 19.35 20.93 11.24
N ALA A 118 20.27 20.41 12.05
CA ALA A 118 20.00 19.23 12.88
C ALA A 118 18.99 19.53 13.99
N GLN A 119 19.03 20.75 14.54
CA GLN A 119 18.00 21.19 15.47
C GLN A 119 16.64 21.29 14.78
N ARG A 120 16.59 21.93 13.61
CA ARG A 120 15.33 22.14 12.90
C ARG A 120 14.71 20.85 12.38
N ASP A 121 15.52 19.91 11.93
CA ASP A 121 15.09 18.58 11.50
C ASP A 121 14.35 17.85 12.63
N ARG A 122 14.93 17.81 13.85
CA ARG A 122 14.26 17.24 15.03
C ARG A 122 12.94 17.95 15.36
N GLU A 123 12.91 19.28 15.34
CA GLU A 123 11.68 20.04 15.57
C GLU A 123 10.59 19.67 14.53
N LEU A 124 10.97 19.56 13.26
CA LEU A 124 10.03 19.23 12.19
C LEU A 124 9.57 17.78 12.25
N GLN A 125 10.42 16.83 12.60
CA GLN A 125 10.05 15.43 12.83
C GLN A 125 9.03 15.32 13.98
N GLU A 126 9.24 16.05 15.09
CA GLU A 126 8.27 16.07 16.19
C GLU A 126 6.92 16.67 15.76
N ILE A 127 6.95 17.80 15.05
CA ILE A 127 5.73 18.43 14.52
C ILE A 127 5.02 17.49 13.54
N ALA A 128 5.75 16.86 12.63
CA ALA A 128 5.23 15.92 11.66
C ALA A 128 4.56 14.72 12.35
N GLY A 129 5.25 14.05 13.28
CA GLY A 129 4.71 12.90 14.01
C GLY A 129 3.46 13.25 14.82
N GLN A 130 3.43 14.43 15.46
CA GLN A 130 2.25 14.90 16.19
C GLN A 130 1.07 15.23 15.26
N ALA A 131 1.33 15.90 14.13
CA ALA A 131 0.33 16.25 13.14
C ALA A 131 -0.31 15.00 12.53
N THR A 132 0.53 14.04 12.12
CA THR A 132 0.14 12.73 11.61
C THR A 132 -0.73 11.97 12.63
N SER A 133 -0.25 11.84 13.87
CA SER A 133 -0.99 11.15 14.94
C SER A 133 -2.35 11.80 15.24
N THR A 134 -2.40 13.13 15.18
CA THR A 134 -3.63 13.90 15.38
C THR A 134 -4.64 13.64 14.27
N LEU A 135 -4.21 13.68 13.01
CA LEU A 135 -5.07 13.36 11.86
C LEU A 135 -5.60 11.93 11.93
N ASP A 136 -4.76 10.95 12.30
CA ASP A 136 -5.21 9.56 12.47
C ASP A 136 -6.23 9.38 13.57
N ASN A 137 -6.04 10.05 14.70
CA ASN A 137 -7.00 9.99 15.81
C ASN A 137 -8.37 10.52 15.36
N ILE A 138 -8.40 11.54 14.49
CA ILE A 138 -9.64 12.04 13.89
C ILE A 138 -10.26 10.97 12.98
N ILE A 139 -9.46 10.37 12.09
CA ILE A 139 -9.90 9.33 11.15
C ILE A 139 -10.42 8.09 11.91
N ARG A 140 -9.67 7.56 12.87
CA ARG A 140 -10.07 6.42 13.71
C ARG A 140 -11.31 6.72 14.55
N GLY A 141 -11.59 8.00 14.83
CA GLY A 141 -12.80 8.44 15.52
C GLY A 141 -14.07 8.44 14.67
N ILE A 142 -13.96 8.31 13.33
CA ILE A 142 -15.11 8.36 12.40
C ILE A 142 -16.23 7.37 12.79
N PRO A 143 -15.97 6.08 13.05
CA PRO A 143 -17.04 5.14 13.38
C PRO A 143 -17.84 5.49 14.63
N ALA A 144 -17.21 6.18 15.59
CA ALA A 144 -17.83 6.55 16.86
C ALA A 144 -18.57 7.90 16.76
N ASN A 145 -17.98 8.89 16.09
CA ASN A 145 -18.49 10.26 16.05
C ASN A 145 -18.23 10.92 14.68
N PRO A 146 -18.95 10.52 13.63
CA PRO A 146 -18.70 11.00 12.27
C PRO A 146 -18.90 12.51 12.12
N ALA A 147 -19.87 13.12 12.82
CA ALA A 147 -20.07 14.59 12.83
C ALA A 147 -18.86 15.35 13.41
N ILE A 148 -18.30 14.85 14.52
CA ILE A 148 -17.13 15.47 15.16
C ILE A 148 -15.90 15.29 14.27
N ALA A 149 -15.73 14.11 13.66
CA ALA A 149 -14.64 13.88 12.73
C ALA A 149 -14.75 14.81 11.51
N ALA A 150 -15.94 14.97 10.93
CA ALA A 150 -16.23 15.90 9.85
C ALA A 150 -15.81 17.34 10.19
N GLN A 151 -16.25 17.86 11.34
CA GLN A 151 -15.91 19.21 11.80
C GLN A 151 -14.40 19.42 11.94
N LYS A 152 -13.69 18.41 12.47
CA LYS A 152 -12.23 18.48 12.63
C LYS A 152 -11.51 18.40 11.28
N LEU A 153 -11.89 17.46 10.42
CA LEU A 153 -11.34 17.31 9.06
C LEU A 153 -11.58 18.55 8.20
N ALA A 154 -12.68 19.27 8.41
CA ALA A 154 -12.98 20.50 7.69
C ALA A 154 -11.93 21.61 7.88
N LEU A 155 -11.16 21.58 8.98
CA LEU A 155 -10.07 22.51 9.26
C LEU A 155 -8.83 22.28 8.38
N TYR A 156 -8.75 21.12 7.72
CA TYR A 156 -7.66 20.72 6.86
C TYR A 156 -7.97 21.07 5.40
N ARG A 157 -6.92 21.36 4.63
CA ARG A 157 -6.97 21.61 3.18
C ARG A 157 -6.27 20.52 2.37
N SER A 158 -5.75 19.49 3.03
CA SER A 158 -5.02 18.44 2.34
C SER A 158 -5.95 17.58 1.49
N PRO A 159 -5.41 16.95 0.43
CA PRO A 159 -6.19 16.03 -0.41
C PRO A 159 -6.78 14.88 0.40
N LEU A 160 -6.01 14.28 1.33
CA LEU A 160 -6.46 13.19 2.18
C LEU A 160 -7.65 13.60 3.06
N ALA A 161 -7.57 14.73 3.77
CA ALA A 161 -8.71 15.18 4.59
C ALA A 161 -9.95 15.49 3.72
N SER A 162 -9.74 15.99 2.51
CA SER A 162 -10.84 16.23 1.57
C SER A 162 -11.49 14.93 1.10
N ALA A 163 -10.70 13.90 0.77
CA ALA A 163 -11.23 12.58 0.42
C ALA A 163 -12.00 11.94 1.58
N TRP A 164 -11.55 12.11 2.83
CA TRP A 164 -12.31 11.66 4.00
C TRP A 164 -13.65 12.38 4.18
N LEU A 165 -13.75 13.66 3.84
CA LEU A 165 -15.02 14.39 3.85
C LEU A 165 -15.98 13.89 2.75
N VAL A 166 -15.45 13.49 1.59
CA VAL A 166 -16.25 12.80 0.54
C VAL A 166 -16.70 11.42 1.03
N TYR A 167 -15.82 10.66 1.68
CA TYR A 167 -16.18 9.38 2.33
C TYR A 167 -17.31 9.56 3.36
N LEU A 168 -17.19 10.57 4.24
CA LEU A 168 -18.19 10.86 5.27
C LEU A 168 -19.55 11.23 4.66
N HIS A 169 -19.56 12.01 3.59
CA HIS A 169 -20.79 12.31 2.84
C HIS A 169 -21.45 11.05 2.26
N GLN A 170 -20.65 10.18 1.63
CA GLN A 170 -21.15 8.99 0.94
C GLN A 170 -21.62 7.88 1.90
N PHE A 171 -20.93 7.71 3.04
CA PHE A 171 -21.10 6.52 3.89
C PHE A 171 -21.60 6.83 5.30
N GLU A 172 -21.53 8.08 5.76
CA GLU A 172 -21.89 8.47 7.13
C GLU A 172 -22.87 9.66 7.12
N PRO A 173 -24.19 9.43 6.91
CA PRO A 173 -25.17 10.52 6.83
C PRO A 173 -25.22 11.42 8.07
N SER A 174 -24.85 10.89 9.24
CA SER A 174 -24.75 11.66 10.49
C SER A 174 -23.55 12.62 10.53
N SER A 175 -22.68 12.61 9.52
CA SER A 175 -21.58 13.59 9.36
C SER A 175 -22.07 15.00 9.04
N GLN A 176 -23.29 15.14 8.51
CA GLN A 176 -23.91 16.42 8.12
C GLN A 176 -23.16 17.19 7.01
N ILE A 177 -22.28 16.52 6.25
CA ILE A 177 -21.66 17.11 5.06
C ILE A 177 -22.72 17.31 3.98
N THR A 178 -22.75 18.49 3.37
CA THR A 178 -23.70 18.81 2.28
C THR A 178 -23.17 18.36 0.92
N ASP A 179 -24.06 18.18 -0.07
CA ASP A 179 -23.65 17.86 -1.45
C ASP A 179 -22.68 18.90 -2.03
N ALA A 180 -22.93 20.19 -1.75
CA ALA A 180 -22.08 21.28 -2.22
C ALA A 180 -20.67 21.22 -1.59
N GLU A 181 -20.60 20.91 -0.30
CA GLU A 181 -19.32 20.73 0.39
C GLU A 181 -18.59 19.49 -0.12
N ALA A 182 -19.27 18.35 -0.27
CA ALA A 182 -18.69 17.13 -0.80
C ALA A 182 -18.12 17.34 -2.22
N ALA A 183 -18.87 18.03 -3.09
CA ALA A 183 -18.40 18.37 -4.44
C ALA A 183 -17.14 19.26 -4.39
N GLN A 184 -17.10 20.26 -3.51
CA GLN A 184 -15.91 21.10 -3.33
C GLN A 184 -14.70 20.30 -2.83
N ARG A 185 -14.91 19.38 -1.86
CA ARG A 185 -13.85 18.54 -1.30
C ARG A 185 -13.34 17.51 -2.30
N TYR A 186 -14.22 16.94 -3.11
CA TYR A 186 -13.83 16.10 -4.23
C TYR A 186 -12.86 16.84 -5.17
N GLN A 187 -13.20 18.06 -5.59
CA GLN A 187 -12.32 18.86 -6.46
C GLN A 187 -10.96 19.17 -5.81
N GLN A 188 -10.92 19.40 -4.48
CA GLN A 188 -9.67 19.59 -3.74
C GLN A 188 -8.82 18.31 -3.73
N ALA A 189 -9.44 17.15 -3.50
CA ALA A 189 -8.76 15.87 -3.49
C ALA A 189 -8.16 15.53 -4.87
N VAL A 190 -8.97 15.64 -5.93
CA VAL A 190 -8.53 15.39 -7.32
C VAL A 190 -7.43 16.37 -7.75
N LYS A 191 -7.54 17.66 -7.39
CA LYS A 191 -6.46 18.62 -7.65
C LYS A 191 -5.16 18.24 -6.95
N GLY A 192 -5.25 17.64 -5.77
CA GLY A 192 -4.10 17.09 -5.04
C GLY A 192 -3.42 15.95 -5.78
N LEU A 193 -4.20 15.03 -6.36
CA LEU A 193 -3.67 13.95 -7.20
C LEU A 193 -2.97 14.50 -8.46
N GLY A 194 -3.47 15.61 -9.02
CA GLY A 194 -2.86 16.24 -10.19
C GLY A 194 -2.81 15.31 -11.41
N SER A 195 -1.82 15.49 -12.29
CA SER A 195 -1.54 14.57 -13.41
C SER A 195 -0.68 13.37 -12.97
N SER A 196 -0.76 12.99 -11.70
CA SER A 196 -0.13 11.74 -11.26
C SER A 196 -0.89 10.57 -11.85
N TRP A 197 -0.22 9.42 -11.90
CA TRP A 197 -0.84 8.20 -12.34
C TRP A 197 -2.08 7.80 -11.51
N ALA A 198 -2.07 8.13 -10.21
CA ALA A 198 -3.24 7.95 -9.33
C ALA A 198 -4.44 8.83 -9.76
N GLY A 199 -4.18 10.04 -10.24
CA GLY A 199 -5.20 10.93 -10.80
C GLY A 199 -5.77 10.42 -12.13
N GLU A 200 -4.91 9.93 -13.02
CA GLU A 200 -5.34 9.33 -14.30
C GLU A 200 -6.17 8.07 -14.08
N LEU A 201 -5.72 7.17 -13.18
CA LEU A 201 -6.45 5.96 -12.89
C LEU A 201 -7.82 6.22 -12.26
N LEU A 202 -7.92 7.16 -11.31
CA LEU A 202 -9.20 7.53 -10.72
C LEU A 202 -10.20 7.97 -11.80
N HIS A 203 -9.75 8.80 -12.74
CA HIS A 203 -10.57 9.28 -13.84
C HIS A 203 -11.04 8.16 -14.78
N ASP A 204 -10.17 7.18 -15.06
CA ASP A 204 -10.54 6.02 -15.88
C ASP A 204 -11.56 5.12 -15.16
N ILE A 205 -11.38 4.88 -13.86
CA ILE A 205 -12.31 4.11 -13.03
C ILE A 205 -13.68 4.78 -12.95
N GLU A 206 -13.73 6.10 -12.75
CA GLU A 206 -15.00 6.84 -12.65
C GLU A 206 -15.77 6.89 -13.98
N LYS A 207 -15.08 6.72 -15.11
CA LYS A 207 -15.70 6.63 -16.44
C LYS A 207 -16.23 5.25 -16.78
N ASP A 208 -15.80 4.21 -16.09
CA ASP A 208 -16.31 2.86 -16.31
C ASP A 208 -17.78 2.80 -15.86
N PRO A 209 -18.73 2.47 -16.75
CA PRO A 209 -20.14 2.35 -16.40
C PRO A 209 -20.44 1.26 -15.35
N ALA A 210 -19.52 0.32 -15.12
CA ALA A 210 -19.63 -0.68 -14.07
C ALA A 210 -19.27 -0.12 -12.67
N THR A 211 -18.61 1.04 -12.60
CA THR A 211 -18.17 1.63 -11.33
C THR A 211 -19.35 2.20 -10.56
N THR A 212 -19.50 1.74 -9.32
CA THR A 212 -20.48 2.30 -8.38
C THR A 212 -19.95 3.56 -7.72
N LYS A 213 -20.86 4.42 -7.22
CA LYS A 213 -20.47 5.60 -6.41
C LYS A 213 -19.62 5.23 -5.18
N ASN A 214 -19.92 4.07 -4.57
CA ASN A 214 -19.16 3.57 -3.42
C ASN A 214 -17.72 3.24 -3.83
N SER A 215 -17.55 2.50 -4.93
CA SER A 215 -16.24 2.15 -5.48
C SER A 215 -15.46 3.40 -5.86
N ALA A 216 -16.06 4.34 -6.60
CA ALA A 216 -15.41 5.61 -6.96
C ALA A 216 -14.94 6.40 -5.72
N THR A 217 -15.79 6.53 -4.70
CA THR A 217 -15.44 7.23 -3.45
C THR A 217 -14.29 6.55 -2.71
N LEU A 218 -14.32 5.22 -2.63
CA LEU A 218 -13.25 4.43 -2.02
C LEU A 218 -11.95 4.51 -2.83
N THR A 219 -12.04 4.60 -4.16
CA THR A 219 -10.87 4.76 -5.04
C THR A 219 -10.23 6.12 -4.82
N LEU A 220 -11.02 7.21 -4.77
CA LEU A 220 -10.52 8.54 -4.41
C LEU A 220 -9.79 8.51 -3.05
N LEU A 221 -10.40 7.86 -2.06
CA LEU A 221 -9.79 7.71 -0.74
C LEU A 221 -8.48 6.93 -0.81
N ARG A 222 -8.45 5.79 -1.50
CA ARG A 222 -7.23 4.99 -1.70
C ARG A 222 -6.13 5.80 -2.39
N MET A 223 -6.44 6.47 -3.50
CA MET A 223 -5.45 7.23 -4.26
C MET A 223 -4.85 8.38 -3.43
N THR A 224 -5.67 9.05 -2.63
CA THR A 224 -5.18 10.12 -1.74
C THR A 224 -4.43 9.58 -0.52
N ILE A 225 -4.79 8.39 -0.04
CA ILE A 225 -3.98 7.65 0.94
C ILE A 225 -2.62 7.39 0.33
N GLU A 226 -2.53 6.63 -0.77
CA GLU A 226 -1.28 6.24 -1.44
C GLU A 226 -0.39 7.43 -1.81
N GLN A 227 -0.96 8.52 -2.31
CA GLN A 227 -0.21 9.73 -2.60
C GLN A 227 0.35 10.40 -1.33
N ASN A 228 -0.39 10.34 -0.23
CA ASN A 228 0.09 10.76 1.08
C ASN A 228 1.05 9.70 1.70
N GLU A 229 1.18 8.51 1.12
CA GLU A 229 2.01 7.39 1.62
C GLU A 229 3.47 7.41 1.18
N ASN A 230 3.97 8.50 0.60
CA ASN A 230 5.42 8.75 0.67
C ASN A 230 5.92 8.85 2.14
N HIS A 231 5.04 8.80 3.13
CA HIS A 231 5.30 9.00 4.55
C HIS A 231 4.65 7.96 5.50
N TYR A 232 4.12 6.83 4.99
CA TYR A 232 3.30 5.94 5.84
C TYR A 232 4.06 4.78 6.51
N ARG A 233 5.30 4.49 6.11
CA ARG A 233 6.17 3.52 6.80
C ARG A 233 7.06 4.17 7.85
N GLU A 234 6.46 4.98 8.71
CA GLU A 234 7.13 5.44 9.93
C GLU A 234 7.11 4.33 10.99
N ILE A 235 8.29 4.04 11.52
CA ILE A 235 8.45 3.23 12.72
C ILE A 235 8.37 4.17 13.93
N ILE A 236 7.24 4.16 14.63
CA ILE A 236 7.05 4.92 15.87
C ILE A 236 7.36 3.99 17.04
N ASN A 237 8.40 4.30 17.84
CA ASN A 237 8.82 3.48 18.99
C ASN A 237 9.06 1.99 18.66
N GLY A 238 9.64 1.70 17.49
CA GLY A 238 9.92 0.33 17.06
C GLY A 238 8.70 -0.44 16.54
N LYS A 239 7.55 0.22 16.37
CA LYS A 239 6.36 -0.37 15.73
C LYS A 239 5.97 0.40 14.48
N GLU A 240 5.67 -0.33 13.41
CA GLU A 240 5.06 0.24 12.22
C GLU A 240 3.70 0.84 12.58
N ARG A 241 3.47 2.07 12.10
CA ARG A 241 2.21 2.78 12.34
C ARG A 241 1.05 2.06 11.65
N GLU A 242 -0.01 1.78 12.40
CA GLU A 242 -1.21 1.16 11.85
C GLU A 242 -1.99 2.14 10.95
N TYR A 243 -2.52 1.61 9.85
CA TYR A 243 -3.42 2.34 8.95
C TYR A 243 -4.68 2.84 9.66
N ALA A 244 -4.93 4.16 9.62
CA ALA A 244 -6.10 4.74 10.28
C ALA A 244 -7.43 4.33 9.63
N HIS A 245 -7.41 3.91 8.36
CA HIS A 245 -8.62 3.55 7.60
C HIS A 245 -9.13 2.13 7.86
N CYS A 246 -8.49 1.29 8.66
CA CYS A 246 -8.84 -0.15 8.73
C CYS A 246 -10.31 -0.46 9.07
N PHE A 247 -11.01 0.46 9.73
CA PHE A 247 -12.44 0.29 10.00
C PHE A 247 -13.30 0.21 8.73
N ILE A 248 -12.84 0.73 7.58
CA ILE A 248 -13.62 0.75 6.33
C ILE A 248 -13.92 -0.65 5.82
N PHE A 249 -13.02 -1.61 6.02
CA PHE A 249 -13.16 -2.97 5.50
C PHE A 249 -14.37 -3.68 6.10
N LYS A 250 -14.57 -3.55 7.42
CA LYS A 250 -15.75 -4.09 8.10
C LYS A 250 -17.05 -3.37 7.72
N ARG A 251 -16.98 -2.07 7.44
CA ARG A 251 -18.17 -1.24 7.16
C ARG A 251 -18.64 -1.32 5.72
N GLN A 252 -17.71 -1.26 4.77
CA GLN A 252 -17.99 -1.18 3.33
C GLN A 252 -17.84 -2.53 2.61
N GLY A 253 -17.30 -3.54 3.30
CA GLY A 253 -17.27 -4.93 2.84
C GLY A 253 -16.59 -5.06 1.47
N LYS A 254 -17.23 -5.82 0.57
CA LYS A 254 -16.69 -6.16 -0.76
C LYS A 254 -16.15 -4.94 -1.51
N ALA A 255 -16.84 -3.80 -1.48
CA ALA A 255 -16.37 -2.61 -2.18
C ALA A 255 -15.02 -2.11 -1.66
N ALA A 256 -14.77 -2.16 -0.34
CA ALA A 256 -13.45 -1.81 0.21
C ALA A 256 -12.39 -2.88 -0.10
N TYR A 257 -12.72 -4.17 0.01
CA TYR A 257 -11.80 -5.25 -0.32
C TYR A 257 -11.34 -5.19 -1.79
N ASP A 258 -12.28 -5.02 -2.72
CA ASP A 258 -12.00 -4.89 -4.15
C ASP A 258 -11.16 -3.63 -4.43
N THR A 259 -11.53 -2.49 -3.84
CA THR A 259 -10.87 -1.20 -4.14
C THR A 259 -9.47 -1.09 -3.54
N PHE A 260 -9.19 -1.69 -2.39
CA PHE A 260 -7.88 -1.59 -1.70
C PHE A 260 -6.93 -2.77 -1.99
N GLY A 261 -7.39 -3.81 -2.70
CA GLY A 261 -6.58 -4.94 -3.14
C GLY A 261 -5.64 -4.60 -4.30
N ALA A 262 -5.28 -5.58 -5.12
CA ALA A 262 -4.53 -5.29 -6.34
C ALA A 262 -5.33 -4.39 -7.28
N LEU A 263 -4.66 -3.41 -7.86
CA LEU A 263 -5.27 -2.42 -8.76
C LEU A 263 -4.41 -2.13 -9.97
N TYR A 264 -3.09 -2.26 -9.81
CA TYR A 264 -2.12 -1.72 -10.74
C TYR A 264 -1.55 -2.78 -11.68
N GLY A 265 -1.57 -4.04 -11.28
CA GLY A 265 -0.92 -5.11 -12.03
C GLY A 265 0.59 -4.90 -12.12
N SER A 266 1.22 -4.25 -11.12
CA SER A 266 2.62 -3.87 -11.18
C SER A 266 3.25 -3.79 -9.79
N SER A 267 4.54 -3.44 -9.72
CA SER A 267 5.25 -3.26 -8.46
C SER A 267 4.62 -2.24 -7.51
N LEU A 268 3.77 -1.34 -8.02
CA LEU A 268 3.03 -0.38 -7.20
C LEU A 268 2.07 -1.07 -6.22
N ASP A 269 1.52 -2.24 -6.57
CA ASP A 269 0.65 -3.01 -5.66
C ASP A 269 1.41 -3.53 -4.43
N GLY A 270 2.75 -3.62 -4.48
CA GLY A 270 3.57 -3.98 -3.33
C GLY A 270 3.40 -3.03 -2.14
N ASN A 271 2.96 -1.79 -2.40
CA ASN A 271 2.70 -0.76 -1.40
C ASN A 271 1.21 -0.46 -1.23
N ALA A 272 0.32 -1.33 -1.73
CA ALA A 272 -1.12 -1.14 -1.54
C ALA A 272 -1.44 -0.97 -0.03
N PRO A 273 -2.29 0.01 0.33
CA PRO A 273 -2.55 0.41 1.71
C PRO A 273 -3.51 -0.55 2.41
N ILE A 274 -3.04 -1.79 2.57
CA ILE A 274 -3.80 -2.92 3.11
C ILE A 274 -3.46 -3.05 4.59
N CYS A 275 -4.49 -3.04 5.44
CA CYS A 275 -4.33 -3.25 6.86
C CYS A 275 -3.80 -4.64 7.20
N SER A 276 -3.07 -4.73 8.31
CA SER A 276 -2.66 -6.02 8.84
C SER A 276 -3.89 -6.86 9.21
N PRO A 277 -3.85 -8.19 9.00
CA PRO A 277 -4.87 -9.10 9.49
C PRO A 277 -5.11 -8.94 11.00
N GLN A 278 -6.35 -9.07 11.44
CA GLN A 278 -6.73 -8.91 12.85
C GLN A 278 -6.64 -10.24 13.61
N GLY A 279 -6.11 -10.19 14.83
CA GLY A 279 -5.90 -11.39 15.65
C GLY A 279 -4.75 -12.26 15.15
N ASP A 280 -4.78 -13.55 15.50
CA ASP A 280 -3.60 -14.42 15.41
C ASP A 280 -3.66 -15.55 14.38
N LEU A 281 -4.75 -15.66 13.61
CA LEU A 281 -5.06 -16.84 12.79
C LEU A 281 -3.88 -17.29 11.93
N PHE A 282 -3.35 -16.39 11.09
CA PHE A 282 -2.27 -16.69 10.16
C PHE A 282 -0.89 -16.81 10.82
N GLN A 283 -0.75 -16.44 12.10
CA GLN A 283 0.49 -16.66 12.86
C GLN A 283 0.51 -18.01 13.59
N ARG A 284 -0.62 -18.73 13.61
CA ARG A 284 -0.71 -20.08 14.20
C ARG A 284 0.15 -21.09 13.44
N PRO A 285 0.73 -22.09 14.12
CA PRO A 285 1.65 -23.05 13.51
C PRO A 285 1.12 -23.73 12.24
N ALA A 286 -0.18 -24.09 12.22
CA ALA A 286 -0.78 -24.76 11.06
C ALA A 286 -0.79 -23.89 9.79
N TRP A 287 -1.06 -22.59 9.93
CA TRP A 287 -1.04 -21.66 8.80
C TRP A 287 0.39 -21.36 8.35
N LYS A 288 1.34 -21.23 9.28
CA LYS A 288 2.77 -21.11 8.94
C LYS A 288 3.25 -22.34 8.18
N GLN A 289 2.91 -23.54 8.64
CA GLN A 289 3.26 -24.79 7.96
C GLN A 289 2.65 -24.89 6.56
N LEU A 290 1.40 -24.46 6.37
CA LEU A 290 0.78 -24.44 5.05
C LEU A 290 1.48 -23.46 4.10
N ASN A 291 1.82 -22.26 4.60
CA ASN A 291 2.56 -21.28 3.83
C ASN A 291 3.97 -21.81 3.46
N ASP A 292 4.68 -22.38 4.42
CA ASP A 292 6.03 -22.94 4.22
C ASP A 292 6.01 -24.11 3.23
N ALA A 293 4.98 -24.97 3.28
CA ALA A 293 4.84 -26.09 2.34
C ALA A 293 4.58 -25.63 0.89
N MET A 294 3.99 -24.44 0.70
CA MET A 294 3.77 -23.85 -0.63
C MET A 294 4.94 -22.98 -1.10
N ALA A 295 5.85 -22.58 -0.20
CA ALA A 295 6.85 -21.56 -0.47
C ALA A 295 7.72 -21.91 -1.68
N THR A 296 8.23 -23.15 -1.77
CA THR A 296 9.15 -23.55 -2.85
C THR A 296 8.52 -23.43 -4.24
N ILE A 297 7.29 -23.92 -4.43
CA ILE A 297 6.62 -23.86 -5.75
C ILE A 297 6.20 -22.43 -6.10
N VAL A 298 5.76 -21.65 -5.10
CA VAL A 298 5.42 -20.23 -5.28
C VAL A 298 6.65 -19.40 -5.63
N ASP A 299 7.77 -19.63 -4.96
CA ASP A 299 9.04 -18.94 -5.23
C ASP A 299 9.52 -19.24 -6.65
N LYS A 300 9.47 -20.51 -7.07
CA LYS A 300 9.80 -20.92 -8.45
C LYS A 300 8.94 -20.18 -9.47
N ALA A 301 7.62 -20.17 -9.30
CA ALA A 301 6.71 -19.46 -10.20
C ALA A 301 6.94 -17.93 -10.20
N SER A 302 7.31 -17.36 -9.04
CA SER A 302 7.48 -15.91 -8.90
C SER A 302 8.63 -15.32 -9.73
N LEU A 303 9.58 -16.16 -10.18
CA LEU A 303 10.74 -15.74 -10.97
C LEU A 303 10.32 -15.27 -12.37
N ASP A 304 9.32 -15.91 -12.97
CA ASP A 304 8.89 -15.65 -14.35
C ASP A 304 7.79 -14.58 -14.46
N MET A 305 7.24 -14.15 -13.32
CA MET A 305 6.09 -13.24 -13.29
C MET A 305 6.47 -11.75 -13.37
N GLY A 306 7.74 -11.39 -13.17
CA GLY A 306 8.15 -9.99 -13.19
C GLY A 306 7.41 -9.14 -12.15
N THR A 307 6.90 -7.98 -12.52
CA THR A 307 6.23 -7.05 -11.59
C THR A 307 4.80 -7.44 -11.23
N ILE A 308 4.13 -8.27 -12.06
CA ILE A 308 2.72 -8.68 -11.86
C ILE A 308 2.54 -9.45 -10.54
N ARG A 309 3.59 -10.12 -10.05
CA ARG A 309 3.54 -10.87 -8.78
C ARG A 309 3.14 -10.01 -7.59
N SER A 310 3.48 -8.72 -7.64
CA SER A 310 3.15 -7.77 -6.56
C SER A 310 1.65 -7.55 -6.44
N ALA A 311 0.91 -7.64 -7.56
CA ALA A 311 -0.55 -7.63 -7.56
C ALA A 311 -1.09 -8.87 -6.83
N SER A 312 -0.63 -10.06 -7.19
CA SER A 312 -1.03 -11.30 -6.52
C SER A 312 -0.73 -11.27 -5.03
N TYR A 313 0.43 -10.72 -4.62
CA TYR A 313 0.77 -10.57 -3.21
C TYR A 313 -0.11 -9.54 -2.48
N ALA A 314 -0.55 -8.48 -3.16
CA ALA A 314 -1.53 -7.55 -2.61
C ALA A 314 -2.89 -8.24 -2.41
N ASP A 315 -3.35 -9.03 -3.38
CA ASP A 315 -4.58 -9.80 -3.25
C ASP A 315 -4.50 -10.82 -2.11
N TRP A 316 -3.35 -11.49 -1.91
CA TRP A 316 -3.16 -12.40 -0.78
C TRP A 316 -3.21 -11.67 0.57
N ARG A 317 -2.57 -10.50 0.69
CA ARG A 317 -2.67 -9.67 1.90
C ARG A 317 -4.11 -9.21 2.14
N MET A 318 -4.83 -8.85 1.07
CA MET A 318 -6.23 -8.44 1.17
C MET A 318 -7.13 -9.60 1.61
N PHE A 319 -6.88 -10.79 1.09
CA PHE A 319 -7.58 -12.02 1.50
C PHE A 319 -7.40 -12.28 3.00
N ASP A 320 -6.16 -12.24 3.50
CA ASP A 320 -5.89 -12.48 4.93
C ASP A 320 -6.59 -11.45 5.83
N LEU A 321 -6.61 -10.18 5.40
CA LEU A 321 -7.38 -9.14 6.07
C LEU A 321 -8.89 -9.43 6.03
N HIS A 322 -9.44 -9.82 4.87
CA HIS A 322 -10.86 -10.13 4.72
C HIS A 322 -11.29 -11.29 5.61
N VAL A 323 -10.50 -12.37 5.65
CA VAL A 323 -10.75 -13.53 6.52
C VAL A 323 -10.83 -13.13 7.99
N THR A 324 -9.94 -12.24 8.44
CA THR A 324 -9.88 -11.85 9.86
C THR A 324 -10.90 -10.78 10.25
N VAL A 325 -11.35 -9.96 9.30
CA VAL A 325 -12.29 -8.86 9.54
C VAL A 325 -13.76 -9.27 9.32
N SER A 326 -14.03 -10.04 8.25
CA SER A 326 -15.38 -10.47 7.87
C SER A 326 -15.45 -11.97 7.52
N PRO A 327 -15.07 -12.89 8.43
CA PRO A 327 -15.04 -14.33 8.14
C PRO A 327 -16.41 -14.93 7.76
N ARG A 328 -17.51 -14.25 8.10
CA ARG A 328 -18.88 -14.70 7.78
C ARG A 328 -19.19 -14.62 6.29
N ASP A 329 -18.44 -13.81 5.53
CA ASP A 329 -18.64 -13.72 4.08
C ASP A 329 -18.30 -15.05 3.38
N PHE A 330 -17.40 -15.85 3.97
CA PHE A 330 -17.02 -17.17 3.48
C PHE A 330 -18.06 -18.27 3.75
N LEU A 331 -19.19 -17.95 4.40
CA LEU A 331 -20.36 -18.84 4.46
C LEU A 331 -21.19 -18.80 3.17
N LYS A 332 -21.07 -17.71 2.39
CA LYS A 332 -21.86 -17.47 1.17
C LYS A 332 -21.19 -18.01 -0.09
N SER A 333 -19.92 -18.42 -0.02
CA SER A 333 -19.24 -19.14 -1.08
C SER A 333 -20.00 -20.46 -1.28
N GLU A 334 -20.87 -20.53 -2.29
CA GLU A 334 -21.63 -21.75 -2.56
C GLU A 334 -20.64 -22.91 -2.78
N PRO A 335 -20.84 -24.07 -2.14
CA PRO A 335 -20.06 -25.27 -2.42
C PRO A 335 -20.54 -25.88 -3.75
N ASN A 336 -20.41 -25.15 -4.86
CA ASN A 336 -20.60 -25.70 -6.21
C ASN A 336 -19.34 -26.39 -6.74
N MET A 337 -18.38 -26.70 -5.86
CA MET A 337 -17.30 -27.63 -6.15
C MET A 337 -17.67 -28.99 -5.55
N THR A 338 -18.05 -29.94 -6.41
CA THR A 338 -17.97 -31.35 -6.05
C THR A 338 -16.50 -31.67 -5.70
N THR A 339 -16.26 -32.71 -4.90
CA THR A 339 -14.89 -33.16 -4.53
C THR A 339 -13.96 -33.41 -5.74
N ALA A 340 -14.52 -33.53 -6.95
CA ALA A 340 -13.80 -33.71 -8.20
C ALA A 340 -13.17 -32.42 -8.78
N ASN A 341 -13.58 -31.23 -8.32
CA ASN A 341 -13.10 -29.93 -8.82
C ASN A 341 -12.57 -29.03 -7.69
N SER A 342 -12.00 -29.61 -6.63
CA SER A 342 -11.43 -28.83 -5.52
C SER A 342 -9.96 -28.48 -5.76
N PRO A 343 -9.42 -27.41 -5.16
CA PRO A 343 -7.99 -27.09 -5.27
C PRO A 343 -7.10 -28.23 -4.74
N GLU A 344 -7.56 -29.02 -3.77
CA GLU A 344 -6.85 -30.22 -3.33
C GLU A 344 -6.78 -31.32 -4.41
N SER A 345 -7.85 -31.50 -5.17
CA SER A 345 -7.86 -32.44 -6.30
C SER A 345 -6.94 -31.98 -7.43
N GLU A 346 -6.84 -30.67 -7.66
CA GLU A 346 -5.89 -30.07 -8.61
C GLU A 346 -4.44 -30.26 -8.15
N ILE A 347 -4.16 -30.01 -6.87
CA ILE A 347 -2.85 -30.32 -6.27
C ILE A 347 -2.53 -31.80 -6.47
N GLN A 348 -3.45 -32.72 -6.22
CA GLN A 348 -3.21 -34.17 -6.42
C GLN A 348 -2.98 -34.57 -7.88
N ALA A 349 -3.55 -33.82 -8.84
CA ALA A 349 -3.43 -34.10 -10.27
C ALA A 349 -2.14 -33.53 -10.90
N TRP A 350 -1.38 -32.69 -10.20
CA TRP A 350 -0.16 -32.08 -10.74
C TRP A 350 0.90 -33.13 -11.15
N ASN A 351 1.63 -32.83 -12.21
CA ASN A 351 2.77 -33.60 -12.70
C ASN A 351 3.93 -33.64 -11.67
N ASP A 352 4.39 -34.86 -11.35
CA ASP A 352 5.50 -35.10 -10.41
C ASP A 352 6.84 -34.45 -10.80
N LYS A 353 7.05 -34.17 -12.09
CA LYS A 353 8.26 -33.48 -12.57
C LYS A 353 8.24 -32.00 -12.25
N GLU A 354 7.06 -31.39 -12.26
CA GLU A 354 6.88 -29.96 -12.02
C GLU A 354 6.73 -29.67 -10.52
N TRP A 355 5.99 -30.54 -9.83
CA TRP A 355 5.74 -30.45 -8.39
C TRP A 355 5.76 -31.84 -7.75
N PRO A 356 6.85 -32.20 -7.05
CA PRO A 356 7.03 -33.54 -6.48
C PRO A 356 5.88 -33.97 -5.58
N LYS A 357 5.42 -35.22 -5.75
CA LYS A 357 4.33 -35.81 -4.93
C LYS A 357 4.52 -35.59 -3.43
N GLN A 358 5.75 -35.73 -2.92
CA GLN A 358 6.04 -35.55 -1.49
C GLN A 358 5.71 -34.13 -1.00
N GLU A 359 6.02 -33.11 -1.79
CA GLU A 359 5.70 -31.71 -1.46
C GLU A 359 4.19 -31.47 -1.52
N ARG A 360 3.53 -32.03 -2.53
CA ARG A 360 2.06 -31.95 -2.69
C ARG A 360 1.33 -32.61 -1.52
N ASP A 361 1.78 -33.78 -1.10
CA ASP A 361 1.24 -34.49 0.08
C ASP A 361 1.46 -33.66 1.36
N ALA A 362 2.59 -32.96 1.50
CA ALA A 362 2.85 -32.07 2.63
C ALA A 362 1.88 -30.87 2.66
N VAL A 363 1.60 -30.26 1.50
CA VAL A 363 0.63 -29.16 1.36
C VAL A 363 -0.78 -29.61 1.73
N LEU A 364 -1.22 -30.77 1.23
CA LEU A 364 -2.54 -31.32 1.52
C LEU A 364 -2.72 -31.60 3.02
N ASN A 365 -1.69 -32.16 3.66
CA ASN A 365 -1.68 -32.39 5.10
C ASN A 365 -1.73 -31.07 5.88
N ALA A 366 -0.92 -30.08 5.51
CA ALA A 366 -0.91 -28.77 6.15
C ALA A 366 -2.25 -28.01 5.96
N ALA A 367 -2.88 -28.13 4.79
CA ALA A 367 -4.19 -27.54 4.51
C ALA A 367 -5.29 -28.11 5.42
N ASN A 368 -5.24 -29.43 5.70
CA ASN A 368 -6.15 -30.06 6.63
C ASN A 368 -5.98 -29.54 8.07
N GLU A 369 -4.74 -29.34 8.52
CA GLU A 369 -4.47 -28.77 9.85
C GLU A 369 -4.84 -27.28 9.94
N ALA A 370 -4.61 -26.51 8.87
CA ALA A 370 -5.04 -25.12 8.76
C ALA A 370 -6.57 -25.01 8.84
N ARG A 371 -7.31 -25.92 8.18
CA ARG A 371 -8.78 -25.98 8.23
C ARG A 371 -9.28 -26.25 9.65
N LYS A 372 -8.72 -27.23 10.35
CA LYS A 372 -9.07 -27.53 11.75
C LYS A 372 -8.79 -26.34 12.67
N THR A 373 -7.61 -25.74 12.53
CA THR A 373 -7.18 -24.57 13.32
C THR A 373 -8.08 -23.37 13.07
N THR A 374 -8.48 -23.15 11.82
CA THR A 374 -9.39 -22.06 11.42
C THR A 374 -10.79 -22.27 11.99
N ALA A 375 -11.34 -23.48 11.91
CA ALA A 375 -12.66 -23.77 12.49
C ALA A 375 -12.67 -23.53 14.02
N GLN A 376 -11.60 -23.94 14.72
CA GLN A 376 -11.47 -23.66 16.16
C GLN A 376 -11.40 -22.15 16.44
N TRP A 377 -10.56 -21.42 15.72
CA TRP A 377 -10.43 -19.97 15.84
C TRP A 377 -11.74 -19.24 15.57
N LEU A 378 -12.51 -19.66 14.56
CA LEU A 378 -13.82 -19.08 14.25
C LEU A 378 -14.84 -19.28 15.39
N VAL A 379 -14.80 -20.43 16.07
CA VAL A 379 -15.66 -20.66 17.25
C VAL A 379 -15.21 -19.80 18.43
N THR A 380 -13.91 -19.79 18.75
CA THR A 380 -13.42 -19.14 19.97
C THR A 380 -13.36 -17.62 19.84
N GLU A 381 -12.79 -17.11 18.76
CA GLU A 381 -12.50 -15.68 18.58
C GLU A 381 -13.60 -14.94 17.82
N GLN A 382 -14.35 -15.63 16.94
CA GLN A 382 -15.35 -15.00 16.06
C GLN A 382 -16.79 -15.42 16.39
N HIS A 383 -16.97 -16.26 17.41
CA HIS A 383 -18.26 -16.70 17.94
C HIS A 383 -19.18 -17.36 16.89
N PHE A 384 -18.60 -18.19 16.02
CA PHE A 384 -19.36 -19.02 15.10
C PHE A 384 -19.98 -20.23 15.83
N THR A 385 -21.06 -20.76 15.26
CA THR A 385 -21.47 -22.13 15.59
C THR A 385 -20.42 -23.10 15.05
N LYS A 386 -20.28 -24.28 15.66
CA LYS A 386 -19.33 -25.30 15.16
C LYS A 386 -19.55 -25.63 13.68
N THR A 387 -20.82 -25.78 13.28
CA THR A 387 -21.19 -26.09 11.89
C THR A 387 -20.82 -24.98 10.92
N ASP A 388 -21.10 -23.73 11.26
CA ASP A 388 -20.75 -22.60 10.39
C ASP A 388 -19.23 -22.40 10.36
N ALA A 389 -18.54 -22.60 11.48
CA ALA A 389 -17.09 -22.52 11.55
C ALA A 389 -16.42 -23.55 10.62
N GLU A 390 -16.91 -24.80 10.59
CA GLU A 390 -16.41 -25.83 9.69
C GLU A 390 -16.63 -25.47 8.21
N LYS A 391 -17.82 -24.94 7.87
CA LYS A 391 -18.12 -24.47 6.50
C LYS A 391 -17.23 -23.33 6.05
N ALA A 392 -17.14 -22.27 6.86
CA ALA A 392 -16.31 -21.10 6.55
C ALA A 392 -14.82 -21.48 6.51
N ALA A 393 -14.33 -22.28 7.45
CA ALA A 393 -12.94 -22.74 7.44
C ALA A 393 -12.61 -23.55 6.17
N ASN A 394 -13.56 -24.35 5.68
CA ASN A 394 -13.37 -25.07 4.42
C ASN A 394 -13.25 -24.11 3.24
N ALA A 395 -14.17 -23.16 3.11
CA ALA A 395 -14.15 -22.16 2.04
C ALA A 395 -12.86 -21.30 2.09
N ILE A 396 -12.46 -20.84 3.27
CA ILE A 396 -11.24 -20.04 3.47
C ILE A 396 -10.00 -20.79 2.98
N VAL A 397 -9.82 -22.04 3.38
CA VAL A 397 -8.64 -22.82 2.94
C VAL A 397 -8.69 -23.11 1.44
N GLN A 398 -9.87 -23.39 0.89
CA GLN A 398 -10.03 -23.61 -0.56
C GLN A 398 -9.72 -22.35 -1.37
N ASP A 399 -10.24 -21.19 -0.97
CA ASP A 399 -9.96 -19.92 -1.63
C ASP A 399 -8.47 -19.58 -1.52
N TRP A 400 -7.87 -19.78 -0.33
CA TRP A 400 -6.44 -19.57 -0.12
C TRP A 400 -5.60 -20.42 -1.08
N LEU A 401 -5.88 -21.73 -1.19
CA LEU A 401 -5.18 -22.63 -2.11
C LEU A 401 -5.41 -22.22 -3.57
N THR A 402 -6.65 -21.94 -3.95
CA THR A 402 -7.03 -21.53 -5.31
C THR A 402 -6.25 -20.29 -5.76
N MET A 403 -6.09 -19.29 -4.89
CA MET A 403 -5.29 -18.11 -5.21
C MET A 403 -3.82 -18.44 -5.49
N ARG A 404 -3.24 -19.42 -4.79
CA ARG A 404 -1.86 -19.87 -5.05
C ARG A 404 -1.79 -20.71 -6.31
N LEU A 405 -2.73 -21.62 -6.54
CA LEU A 405 -2.78 -22.46 -7.74
C LEU A 405 -2.90 -21.62 -9.01
N ASN A 406 -3.77 -20.60 -9.00
CA ASN A 406 -3.86 -19.65 -10.11
C ASN A 406 -2.52 -18.95 -10.37
N PHE A 407 -1.82 -18.52 -9.30
CA PHE A 407 -0.52 -17.86 -9.42
C PHE A 407 0.55 -18.80 -10.02
N ILE A 408 0.64 -20.04 -9.53
CA ILE A 408 1.64 -20.98 -10.04
C ILE A 408 1.28 -21.56 -11.42
N GLY A 409 0.00 -21.65 -11.77
CA GLY A 409 -0.48 -22.10 -13.09
C GLY A 409 -0.42 -21.03 -14.18
N GLU A 410 -0.37 -19.74 -13.83
CA GLU A 410 -0.11 -18.65 -14.78
C GLU A 410 1.38 -18.53 -15.17
N SER A 411 2.27 -19.14 -14.37
CA SER A 411 3.69 -19.23 -14.69
C SER A 411 3.94 -20.42 -15.61
N PRO A 412 4.66 -20.26 -16.74
CA PRO A 412 5.21 -21.41 -17.44
C PRO A 412 6.31 -21.99 -16.55
N LEU A 413 5.95 -22.87 -15.61
CA LEU A 413 6.91 -23.69 -14.88
C LEU A 413 7.73 -24.41 -15.94
N SER A 414 8.96 -23.96 -16.17
CA SER A 414 9.69 -24.20 -17.41
C SER A 414 9.72 -25.67 -17.83
N ASP A 415 9.32 -25.90 -19.08
CA ASP A 415 9.83 -26.97 -19.93
C ASP A 415 11.36 -26.82 -20.03
N GLU A 416 12.11 -27.57 -19.20
CA GLU A 416 13.49 -27.97 -19.49
C GLU A 416 13.58 -29.47 -19.79
#